data_AF-A0A972A7N9-F1
#
_entry.id   AF-A0A972A7N9-F1
#
_cell.length_a   1.000
_cell.length_b   1.000
_cell.length_c   1.000
_cell.angle_alpha   90.00
_cell.angle_beta   90.00
_cell.angle_gamma   90.00
#
_symmetry.space_group_name_H-M   'P 1'
#
loop_
_entity.id
_entity.type
_entity.pdbx_description
1 polymer ?
#
loop_
_entity_poly.entity_id
_entity_poly.type
_entity_poly.pdbx_seq_one_letter_code
_entity_poly.pdbx_strand_id
1 'polypeptide(L)'
;MLDYLNQSKIEPEKVGGGGLFSGNHRYIDLKDRDLRISSQADKDYFIYSNLSNLSDELIDEFENHELWKEIKTWRKGYVFISLLQNQSLNNNE
;
A
#
# COMPACT_ATOMS: atom_id res chain seq x y z
N MET A 1 7.41 -7.79 -0.77
CA MET A 1 6.61 -6.57 -0.94
C MET A 1 7.52 -5.39 -1.27
N LEU A 2 8.45 -4.99 -0.40
CA LEU A 2 9.40 -3.89 -0.72
C LEU A 2 10.29 -4.18 -1.95
N ASP A 3 10.76 -5.42 -2.13
CA ASP A 3 11.46 -5.81 -3.36
C ASP A 3 10.60 -5.63 -4.61
N TYR A 4 9.30 -5.90 -4.50
CA TYR A 4 8.37 -5.71 -5.60
C TYR A 4 8.19 -4.23 -5.93
N LEU A 5 8.07 -3.35 -4.93
CA LEU A 5 8.02 -1.90 -5.17
C LEU A 5 9.28 -1.41 -5.90
N ASN A 6 10.47 -1.86 -5.46
CA ASN A 6 11.73 -1.50 -6.11
C ASN A 6 11.81 -2.04 -7.55
N GLN A 7 11.44 -3.30 -7.78
CA GLN A 7 11.43 -3.90 -9.12
C GLN A 7 10.42 -3.23 -10.06
N SER A 8 9.26 -2.83 -9.53
CA SER A 8 8.21 -2.13 -10.25
C SER A 8 8.46 -0.61 -10.38
N LYS A 9 9.59 -0.10 -9.90
CA LYS A 9 9.92 1.35 -9.87
C LYS A 9 8.83 2.21 -9.21
N ILE A 10 8.12 1.66 -8.22
CA ILE A 10 7.12 2.39 -7.44
C ILE A 10 7.87 3.14 -6.33
N GLU A 11 7.83 4.47 -6.40
CA GLU A 11 8.46 5.33 -5.40
C GLU A 11 7.71 5.23 -4.06
N PRO A 12 8.40 5.01 -2.92
CA PRO A 12 7.73 4.88 -1.62
C PRO A 12 6.88 6.09 -1.20
N GLU A 13 7.23 7.28 -1.70
CA GLU A 13 6.52 8.54 -1.42
C GLU A 13 5.09 8.57 -2.02
N LYS A 14 4.87 7.74 -3.05
CA LYS A 14 3.59 7.53 -3.73
C LYS A 14 2.77 6.41 -3.12
N VAL A 15 3.23 5.81 -2.02
CA VAL A 15 2.58 4.67 -1.37
C VAL A 15 2.03 5.12 -0.01
N GLY A 16 0.72 4.96 0.16
CA GLY A 16 0.05 5.01 1.45
C GLY A 16 0.02 3.63 2.11
N GLY A 17 -0.04 3.58 3.44
CA GLY A 17 -0.05 2.33 4.20
C GLY A 17 -1.07 2.35 5.33
N GLY A 18 -1.81 1.25 5.47
CA GLY A 18 -2.61 0.98 6.68
C GLY A 18 -1.75 0.96 7.94
N GLY A 19 -2.34 0.99 9.14
CA GLY A 19 -1.63 1.27 10.41
C GLY A 19 -0.37 0.42 10.72
N LEU A 20 -0.23 -0.78 10.15
CA LEU A 20 0.97 -1.62 10.29
C LEU A 20 2.09 -1.29 9.28
N PHE A 21 1.76 -0.56 8.23
CA PHE A 21 2.62 -0.22 7.09
C PHE A 21 2.84 1.28 6.95
N SER A 22 2.29 2.11 7.85
CA SER A 22 2.58 3.55 7.92
C SER A 22 3.60 3.84 9.03
N GLY A 23 4.48 4.82 8.78
CA GLY A 23 5.53 5.21 9.72
C GLY A 23 6.95 5.08 9.15
N ASN A 24 7.96 5.09 10.04
CA ASN A 24 9.36 4.92 9.65
C ASN A 24 9.75 3.44 9.70
N HIS A 25 9.93 2.83 8.53
CA HIS A 25 10.24 1.41 8.37
C HIS A 25 11.76 1.12 8.31
N ARG A 26 12.57 1.88 9.05
CA ARG A 26 14.04 1.72 9.11
C ARG A 26 14.52 0.29 9.39
N TYR A 27 13.72 -0.50 10.11
CA TYR A 27 14.09 -1.86 10.53
C TYR A 27 13.58 -2.98 9.62
N ILE A 28 12.68 -2.71 8.67
CA ILE A 28 12.11 -3.79 7.83
C ILE A 28 13.08 -4.23 6.73
N ASP A 29 14.05 -3.39 6.35
CA ASP A 29 14.89 -3.63 5.17
C ASP A 29 16.39 -3.73 5.47
N LEU A 30 16.85 -3.55 6.71
CA LEU A 30 18.29 -3.46 7.04
C LEU A 30 19.07 -2.50 6.11
N LYS A 31 18.38 -1.56 5.44
CA LYS A 31 18.96 -0.59 4.50
C LYS A 31 19.16 0.74 5.22
N ASP A 32 20.26 1.42 4.87
CA ASP A 32 20.61 2.77 5.33
C ASP A 32 19.71 3.88 4.75
N ARG A 33 18.40 3.64 4.57
CA ARG A 33 17.46 4.67 4.13
C ARG A 33 16.17 4.66 4.93
N ASP A 34 15.74 5.84 5.36
CA ASP A 34 14.43 6.03 6.00
C ASP A 34 13.33 5.79 4.94
N LEU A 35 12.66 4.64 5.03
CA LEU A 35 11.46 4.35 4.25
C LEU A 35 10.25 4.86 5.03
N ARG A 36 9.77 6.04 4.64
CA ARG A 36 8.54 6.64 5.18
C ARG A 36 7.38 6.34 4.26
N ILE A 37 6.42 5.57 4.74
CA ILE A 37 5.14 5.34 4.07
C ILE A 37 4.12 6.20 4.82
N SER A 38 3.39 7.05 4.09
CA SER A 38 2.36 7.89 4.71
C SER A 38 1.16 7.04 5.13
N SER A 39 0.44 7.47 6.15
CA SER A 39 -0.86 6.89 6.50
C SER A 39 -2.01 7.44 5.64
N GLN A 40 -1.71 8.28 4.65
CA GLN A 40 -2.72 8.95 3.85
C GLN A 40 -3.14 8.06 2.68
N ALA A 41 -4.45 7.99 2.43
CA ALA A 41 -5.04 7.24 1.32
C ALA A 41 -5.06 8.02 -0.01
N ASP A 42 -4.63 9.28 -0.01
CA ASP A 42 -4.56 10.18 -1.17
C ASP A 42 -3.35 9.92 -2.09
N LYS A 43 -2.89 8.67 -2.13
CA LYS A 43 -1.66 8.26 -2.80
C LYS A 43 -1.96 7.41 -4.03
N ASP A 44 -1.04 7.43 -4.99
CA ASP A 44 -1.13 6.65 -6.24
C ASP A 44 -1.26 5.14 -5.94
N TYR A 45 -0.69 4.69 -4.82
CA TYR A 45 -0.75 3.31 -4.36
C TYR A 45 -1.11 3.22 -2.88
N PHE A 46 -1.77 2.14 -2.49
CA PHE A 46 -2.07 1.84 -1.09
C PHE A 46 -1.72 0.41 -0.73
N ILE A 47 -1.10 0.21 0.43
CA ILE A 47 -0.78 -1.11 0.98
C ILE A 47 -1.61 -1.36 2.23
N TYR A 48 -2.34 -2.46 2.25
CA TYR A 48 -3.07 -2.89 3.43
C TYR A 48 -2.97 -4.40 3.66
N SER A 49 -3.37 -4.80 4.87
CA SER A 49 -3.50 -6.18 5.30
C SER A 49 -4.81 -6.32 6.06
N ASN A 50 -5.37 -7.53 6.14
CA ASN A 50 -6.44 -7.83 7.09
C ASN A 50 -6.05 -7.63 8.56
N LEU A 51 -4.77 -7.46 8.86
CA LEU A 51 -4.28 -7.07 10.19
C LEU A 51 -4.19 -5.55 10.37
N SER A 52 -4.35 -4.78 9.30
CA SER A 52 -4.38 -3.32 9.38
C SER A 52 -5.70 -2.91 10.02
N ASN A 53 -5.63 -2.14 11.10
CA ASN A 53 -6.82 -1.54 11.71
C ASN A 53 -7.32 -0.37 10.84
N LEU A 54 -7.91 -0.71 9.69
CA LEU A 54 -8.57 0.23 8.78
C LEU A 54 -10.01 0.45 9.24
N SER A 55 -10.58 1.61 8.91
CA SER A 55 -12.02 1.83 9.05
C SER A 55 -12.77 1.03 7.99
N ASP A 56 -14.01 0.63 8.31
CA ASP A 56 -14.90 -0.06 7.37
C ASP A 56 -15.10 0.78 6.09
N GLU A 57 -15.19 2.11 6.22
CA GLU A 57 -15.27 3.05 5.10
C GLU A 57 -14.12 2.91 4.08
N LEU A 58 -12.88 2.70 4.56
CA LEU A 58 -11.72 2.50 3.67
C LEU A 58 -11.73 1.10 3.04
N ILE A 59 -12.24 0.11 3.75
CA ILE A 59 -12.38 -1.26 3.23
C ILE A 59 -13.41 -1.25 2.08
N ASP A 60 -14.57 -0.63 2.30
CA ASP A 60 -15.61 -0.47 1.29
C ASP A 60 -15.09 0.30 0.05
N GLU A 61 -14.27 1.33 0.25
CA GLU A 61 -13.63 2.07 -0.84
C GLU A 61 -12.65 1.17 -1.64
N PHE A 62 -11.85 0.35 -0.97
CA PHE A 62 -10.92 -0.57 -1.63
C PHE A 62 -11.60 -1.72 -2.38
N GLU A 63 -12.82 -2.08 -2.01
CA GLU A 63 -13.67 -2.99 -2.77
C GLU A 63 -14.26 -2.34 -4.03
N ASN A 64 -14.20 -1.00 -4.16
CA ASN A 64 -14.60 -0.31 -5.37
C ASN A 64 -13.51 -0.42 -6.46
N HIS A 65 -13.70 -1.40 -7.34
CA HIS A 65 -12.80 -1.69 -8.47
C HIS A 65 -12.68 -0.56 -9.52
N GLU A 66 -13.60 0.41 -9.53
CA GLU A 66 -13.49 1.60 -10.41
C GLU A 66 -12.48 2.61 -9.86
N LEU A 67 -12.29 2.65 -8.54
CA LEU A 67 -11.36 3.55 -7.86
C LEU A 67 -10.02 2.89 -7.58
N TRP A 68 -10.03 1.61 -7.22
CA TRP A 68 -8.84 0.89 -6.78
C TRP A 68 -8.66 -0.43 -7.54
N LYS A 69 -7.46 -0.62 -8.09
CA LYS A 69 -7.10 -1.84 -8.80
C LYS A 69 -6.09 -2.64 -7.98
N GLU A 70 -6.38 -3.90 -7.70
CA GLU A 70 -5.41 -4.80 -7.11
C GLU A 70 -4.26 -5.07 -8.09
N ILE A 71 -3.04 -4.72 -7.68
CA ILE A 71 -1.82 -4.97 -8.44
C ILE A 71 -1.18 -6.29 -8.02
N LYS A 72 -1.11 -6.50 -6.71
CA LYS A 72 -0.50 -7.71 -6.14
C LYS A 72 -0.99 -7.98 -4.74
N THR A 73 -1.36 -9.23 -4.48
CA THR A 73 -1.60 -9.73 -3.12
C THR A 73 -0.59 -10.81 -2.74
N TRP A 74 -0.02 -10.68 -1.55
CA TRP A 74 0.81 -11.69 -0.88
C TRP A 74 -0.02 -12.35 0.21
N ARG A 75 -0.06 -13.68 0.26
CA ARG A 75 -0.81 -14.44 1.29
C ARG A 75 0.11 -15.41 2.03
N LYS A 76 -0.06 -15.50 3.35
CA LYS A 76 0.54 -16.55 4.18
C LYS A 76 -0.46 -16.98 5.24
N GLY A 77 -1.04 -18.16 5.06
CA GLY A 77 -2.15 -18.62 5.89
C GLY A 77 -3.35 -17.69 5.79
N TYR A 78 -3.90 -17.27 6.92
CA TYR A 78 -5.03 -16.33 7.01
C TYR A 78 -4.63 -14.86 6.85
N VAL A 79 -3.34 -14.55 6.76
CA VAL A 79 -2.85 -13.18 6.62
C VAL A 79 -2.64 -12.86 5.15
N PHE A 80 -3.12 -11.71 4.70
CA PHE A 80 -2.80 -11.16 3.40
C PHE A 80 -2.23 -9.75 3.49
N ILE A 81 -1.46 -9.37 2.49
CA ILE A 81 -1.02 -8.00 2.23
C ILE A 81 -1.35 -7.72 0.76
N SER A 82 -2.07 -6.64 0.48
CA SER A 82 -2.48 -6.24 -0.86
C SER A 82 -1.91 -4.87 -1.19
N LEU A 83 -1.38 -4.75 -2.40
CA LEU A 83 -1.00 -3.50 -3.03
C LEU A 83 -2.08 -3.12 -4.05
N LEU A 84 -2.72 -1.99 -3.80
CA LEU A 84 -3.73 -1.38 -4.66
C LEU A 84 -3.13 -0.18 -5.40
N GLN A 85 -3.63 0.09 -6.60
CA GLN A 85 -3.34 1.30 -7.37
C GLN A 85 -4.61 2.13 -7.52
N ASN A 86 -4.52 3.41 -7.19
CA ASN A 86 -5.59 4.37 -7.36
C ASN A 86 -5.77 4.67 -8.86
N GLN A 87 -6.90 4.25 -9.43
CA GLN A 87 -7.21 4.49 -10.84
C GLN A 87 -7.67 5.94 -11.08
N SER A 88 -8.25 6.61 -10.09
CA SER A 88 -8.75 7.98 -10.24
C SER A 88 -7.62 9.01 -10.46
N LEU A 89 -6.45 8.77 -9.86
CA LEU A 89 -5.26 9.62 -10.02
C LEU A 89 -4.45 9.24 -11.26
N ASN A 90 -4.47 7.96 -11.65
CA ASN A 90 -3.64 7.42 -12.72
C ASN A 90 -4.26 7.56 -14.12
N ASN A 91 -5.50 8.07 -14.23
CA ASN A 91 -6.16 8.40 -15.50
C ASN A 91 -5.82 9.82 -16.00
N ASN A 92 -4.91 10.55 -15.33
CA ASN A 92 -4.47 11.89 -15.70
C ASN A 92 -3.09 11.93 -16.40
N GLU A 93 -2.58 10.81 -16.91
CA GLU A 93 -1.37 10.74 -17.75
C GLU A 93 -1.68 10.46 -19.22
#